data_AF-A0A0F8WYH5-F1
#
_entry.id   AF-A0A0F8WYH5-F1
#
_cell.length_a   1.000
_cell.length_b   1.000
_cell.length_c   1.000
_cell.angle_alpha   90.00
_cell.angle_beta   90.00
_cell.angle_gamma   90.00
#
_symmetry.space_group_name_H-M   'P 1'
#
loop_
_entity.id
_entity.type
_entity.pdbx_description
1 polymer ?
#
loop_
_entity_poly.entity_id
_entity_poly.type
_entity_poly.pdbx_seq_one_letter_code
_entity_poly.pdbx_strand_id
1 'polypeptide(L)'
;LWVGHAVVALTAAASCPADGPVNVGSGRGVPLLDLAQHILTLTGSRSEVKNRPAREAEVVRFVADVRKMRSVLGVEPPENSLSELSLMWSEECQNQKGARWVTSSS
;
A
#
# COMPACT_ATOMS: atom_id res chain seq x y z
N LEU A 1 -2.71 -0.33 -1.66
CA LEU A 1 -3.63 -1.38 -1.16
C LEU A 1 -2.90 -2.13 -0.06
N TRP A 2 -3.52 -2.34 1.10
CA TRP A 2 -2.94 -3.18 2.16
C TRP A 2 -2.86 -4.65 1.74
N VAL A 3 -1.82 -5.36 2.19
CA VAL A 3 -1.64 -6.78 1.88
C VAL A 3 -2.80 -7.65 2.37
N GLY A 4 -3.38 -7.35 3.53
CA GLY A 4 -4.55 -8.09 4.04
C GLY A 4 -5.76 -8.00 3.10
N HIS A 5 -6.00 -6.83 2.48
CA HIS A 5 -7.08 -6.69 1.49
C HIS A 5 -6.79 -7.48 0.21
N ALA A 6 -5.52 -7.58 -0.20
CA ALA A 6 -5.13 -8.42 -1.34
C ALA A 6 -5.37 -9.91 -1.03
N VAL A 7 -5.04 -10.38 0.18
CA VAL A 7 -5.29 -11.76 0.62
C VAL A 7 -6.78 -12.09 0.65
N VAL A 8 -7.62 -11.18 1.12
CA VAL A 8 -9.09 -11.34 1.09
C VAL A 8 -9.58 -11.51 -0.35
N ALA A 9 -9.12 -10.65 -1.27
CA ALA A 9 -9.51 -10.74 -2.68
C ALA A 9 -9.02 -12.04 -3.35
N LEU A 10 -7.81 -12.50 -3.05
CA LEU A 10 -7.29 -13.78 -3.56
C LEU A 10 -8.08 -14.98 -3.04
N THR A 11 -8.44 -14.98 -1.75
CA THR A 11 -9.26 -16.03 -1.15
C THR A 11 -10.66 -16.06 -1.78
N ALA A 12 -11.27 -14.90 -2.01
CA ALA A 12 -12.56 -14.80 -2.69
C ALA A 12 -12.47 -15.30 -4.14
N ALA A 13 -11.39 -14.94 -4.85
CA ALA A 13 -11.16 -15.39 -6.22
C ALA A 13 -10.97 -16.91 -6.33
N ALA A 14 -10.34 -17.55 -5.35
CA ALA A 14 -10.15 -19.00 -5.34
C ALA A 14 -11.48 -19.79 -5.32
N SER A 15 -12.57 -19.17 -4.84
CA SER A 15 -13.90 -19.78 -4.78
C SER A 15 -14.87 -19.22 -5.81
N CYS A 16 -14.43 -18.33 -6.70
CA CYS A 16 -15.27 -17.66 -7.68
C CYS A 16 -14.87 -18.07 -9.10
N PRO A 17 -15.79 -18.61 -9.92
CA PRO A 17 -15.55 -18.81 -11.34
C PRO A 17 -15.59 -17.45 -12.05
N ALA A 18 -14.46 -16.74 -12.05
CA ALA A 18 -14.33 -15.46 -12.72
C ALA A 18 -13.95 -15.65 -14.21
N ASP A 19 -14.76 -15.11 -15.12
CA ASP A 19 -14.49 -15.10 -16.56
C ASP A 19 -13.51 -13.97 -16.96
N GLY A 20 -12.29 -14.03 -16.41
CA GLY A 20 -11.18 -13.15 -16.77
C GLY A 20 -10.63 -12.30 -15.62
N PRO A 21 -9.70 -11.36 -15.92
CA PRO A 21 -8.98 -10.64 -14.89
C PRO A 21 -9.89 -9.69 -14.09
N VAL A 22 -9.62 -9.64 -12.79
CA VAL A 22 -10.23 -8.70 -11.84
C VAL A 22 -9.13 -7.83 -11.25
N ASN A 23 -9.26 -6.51 -11.43
CA ASN A 23 -8.34 -5.56 -10.80
C ASN A 23 -8.66 -5.47 -9.30
N VAL A 24 -7.63 -5.64 -8.46
CA VAL A 24 -7.73 -5.51 -7.01
C VAL A 24 -6.99 -4.23 -6.60
N GLY A 25 -7.68 -3.36 -5.85
CA GLY A 25 -7.12 -2.07 -5.45
C GLY A 25 -8.11 -1.28 -4.59
N SER A 26 -7.77 -0.04 -4.27
CA SER A 26 -8.65 0.86 -3.49
C SER A 26 -9.58 1.71 -4.35
N GLY A 27 -9.40 1.72 -5.68
CA GLY A 27 -10.09 2.65 -6.58
C GLY A 27 -9.66 4.11 -6.44
N ARG A 28 -8.69 4.42 -5.56
CA ARG A 28 -8.23 5.77 -5.25
C ARG A 28 -6.71 5.87 -5.35
N GLY A 29 -6.26 6.81 -6.16
CA GLY A 29 -4.85 7.20 -6.22
C GLY A 29 -4.48 8.07 -5.02
N VAL A 30 -3.22 7.97 -4.60
CA VAL A 30 -2.61 8.85 -3.61
C VAL A 30 -1.45 9.55 -4.31
N PRO A 31 -1.40 10.89 -4.36
CA PRO A 31 -0.23 11.61 -4.87
C PRO A 31 1.02 11.24 -4.07
N LEU A 32 2.16 11.05 -4.76
CA LEU A 32 3.42 10.68 -4.09
C LEU A 32 3.85 11.69 -3.03
N LEU A 33 3.59 12.98 -3.26
CA LEU A 33 3.89 14.03 -2.29
C LEU A 33 3.06 13.89 -1.01
N ASP A 34 1.77 13.60 -1.13
CA ASP A 34 0.88 13.38 0.01
C ASP A 34 1.30 12.14 0.80
N LEU A 35 1.68 11.06 0.11
CA LEU A 35 2.23 9.87 0.75
C LEU A 35 3.53 10.18 1.50
N ALA A 36 4.47 10.90 0.89
CA ALA A 36 5.71 11.29 1.53
C ALA A 36 5.45 12.12 2.79
N GLN A 37 4.52 13.08 2.73
CA GLN A 37 4.15 13.90 3.86
C GLN A 37 3.51 13.08 4.99
N HIS A 38 2.63 12.13 4.66
CA HIS A 38 2.07 11.22 5.66
C HIS A 38 3.13 10.36 6.34
N ILE A 39 4.12 9.85 5.60
CA ILE A 39 5.23 9.09 6.17
C ILE A 39 6.06 9.97 7.12
N LEU A 40 6.41 11.19 6.73
CA LEU A 40 7.16 12.11 7.60
C LEU A 40 6.41 12.40 8.89
N THR A 41 5.12 12.72 8.79
CA THR A 41 4.28 12.99 9.97
C THR A 41 4.18 11.78 10.88
N LEU A 42 3.96 10.58 10.33
CA LEU A 42 3.81 9.35 11.10
C LEU A 42 5.10 8.94 11.81
N THR A 43 6.24 9.10 11.14
CA THR A 43 7.55 8.66 11.63
C THR A 43 8.24 9.70 12.52
N GLY A 44 7.82 10.96 12.45
CA GLY A 44 8.54 12.09 13.05
C GLY A 44 9.89 12.39 12.38
N SER A 45 10.14 11.84 11.20
CA SER A 45 11.41 12.01 10.47
C SER A 45 11.62 13.46 10.00
N ARG A 46 12.89 13.87 9.88
CA ARG A 46 13.32 15.15 9.30
C ARG A 46 13.92 15.00 7.90
N SER A 47 13.71 13.85 7.25
CA SER A 47 14.20 13.62 5.88
C SER A 47 13.66 14.67 4.90
N GLU A 48 14.50 15.08 3.96
CA GLU A 48 14.14 16.05 2.93
C GLU A 48 13.38 15.39 1.78
N VAL A 49 12.22 15.95 1.39
CA VAL A 49 11.47 15.51 0.21
C VAL A 49 11.91 16.33 -1.01
N LYS A 50 12.56 15.67 -1.99
CA LYS A 50 13.02 16.31 -3.23
C LYS A 50 12.13 15.92 -4.41
N ASN A 51 11.33 16.86 -4.89
CA ASN A 51 10.62 16.68 -6.16
C ASN A 51 11.62 16.77 -7.33
N ARG A 52 11.63 15.76 -8.20
CA ARG A 52 12.50 15.67 -9.38
C ARG A 52 11.62 15.49 -10.62
N PRO A 53 12.11 15.87 -11.81
CA PRO A 53 11.40 15.60 -13.06
C PRO A 53 11.02 14.13 -13.18
N ALA A 54 9.83 13.85 -13.71
CA ALA A 54 9.36 12.50 -13.98
C ALA A 54 10.31 11.79 -14.95
N ARG A 55 10.42 10.47 -14.84
CA ARG A 55 11.16 9.67 -15.83
C ARG A 55 10.32 9.58 -17.12
N GLU A 56 10.97 9.53 -18.29
CA GLU A 56 10.28 9.60 -19.60
C GLU A 56 9.17 8.55 -19.82
N ALA A 57 9.24 7.40 -19.14
CA ALA A 57 8.28 6.30 -19.29
C ALA A 57 7.31 6.14 -18.10
N GLU A 58 7.19 7.13 -17.22
CA GLU A 58 6.42 7.00 -15.97
C GLU A 58 4.91 7.23 -16.20
N VAL A 59 4.07 6.31 -15.71
CA VAL A 59 2.61 6.43 -15.80
C VAL A 59 2.15 7.51 -14.82
N VAL A 60 1.56 8.60 -15.34
CA VAL A 60 1.09 9.76 -14.54
C VAL A 60 0.03 9.37 -13.52
N ARG A 61 -0.82 8.37 -13.83
CA ARG A 61 -1.89 7.91 -12.94
C ARG A 61 -2.15 6.43 -13.11
N PHE A 62 -2.02 5.69 -12.01
CA PHE A 62 -2.32 4.25 -11.97
C PHE A 62 -3.35 3.98 -10.86
N VAL A 63 -4.63 3.92 -11.26
CA VAL A 63 -5.76 3.70 -10.35
C VAL A 63 -6.56 2.51 -10.86
N ALA A 64 -6.69 1.47 -10.03
CA ALA A 64 -7.45 0.29 -10.37
C ALA A 64 -8.95 0.62 -10.49
N ASP A 65 -9.58 0.18 -11.58
CA ASP A 65 -11.04 0.11 -11.64
C ASP A 65 -11.53 -1.10 -10.87
N VAL A 66 -12.16 -0.86 -9.71
CA VAL A 66 -12.56 -1.87 -8.74
C VAL A 66 -13.99 -2.38 -8.92
N ARG A 67 -14.67 -2.03 -10.02
CA ARG A 67 -16.06 -2.48 -10.28
C ARG A 67 -16.18 -4.01 -10.26
N LYS A 68 -15.26 -4.72 -10.90
CA LYS A 68 -15.26 -6.20 -10.91
C LYS A 68 -14.90 -6.79 -9.55
N MET A 69 -14.04 -6.16 -8.76
CA MET A 69 -13.73 -6.62 -7.40
C MET A 69 -15.00 -6.65 -6.54
N ARG A 70 -15.84 -5.61 -6.66
CA ARG A 70 -17.15 -5.57 -6.01
C ARG A 70 -18.12 -6.61 -6.57
N SER A 71 -18.35 -6.59 -7.88
CA SER A 71 -19.43 -7.37 -8.49
C SER A 71 -19.13 -8.86 -8.64
N VAL A 72 -17.86 -9.24 -8.82
CA VAL A 72 -17.43 -10.62 -9.07
C VAL A 72 -16.90 -11.28 -7.79
N LEU A 73 -16.09 -10.57 -7.01
CA LEU A 73 -15.48 -11.15 -5.80
C LEU A 73 -16.29 -10.85 -4.54
N GLY A 74 -17.24 -9.92 -4.57
CA GLY A 74 -17.98 -9.48 -3.39
C GLY A 74 -17.10 -8.77 -2.35
N VAL A 75 -15.93 -8.27 -2.76
CA VAL A 75 -14.97 -7.61 -1.87
C VAL A 75 -15.02 -6.11 -2.10
N GLU A 76 -15.26 -5.36 -1.03
CA GLU A 76 -15.22 -3.91 -1.09
C GLU A 76 -13.78 -3.38 -1.00
N PRO A 77 -13.42 -2.33 -1.76
CA PRO A 77 -12.14 -1.67 -1.62
C PRO A 77 -12.06 -0.94 -0.26
N PRO A 78 -10.86 -0.80 0.33
CA PRO A 78 -10.70 -0.05 1.58
C PRO A 78 -11.10 1.41 1.42
N GLU A 79 -11.76 1.98 2.44
CA GLU A 79 -12.19 3.39 2.47
C GLU A 79 -11.04 4.40 2.36
N ASN A 80 -9.85 4.04 2.83
CA ASN A 80 -8.64 4.85 2.71
C ASN A 80 -7.49 3.96 2.22
N SER A 81 -6.80 4.38 1.15
CA SER A 81 -5.65 3.66 0.58
C SER A 81 -4.47 3.52 1.56
N LEU A 82 -4.41 4.34 2.61
CA LEU A 82 -3.31 4.43 3.57
C LEU A 82 -3.71 4.05 5.01
N SER A 83 -4.90 3.46 5.23
CA SER A 83 -5.39 3.14 6.60
C SER A 83 -4.40 2.35 7.44
N GLU A 84 -3.68 1.42 6.83
CA GLU A 84 -2.78 0.50 7.52
C GLU A 84 -1.34 1.02 7.69
N LEU A 85 -1.04 2.22 7.20
CA LEU A 85 0.33 2.76 7.27
C LEU A 85 0.80 2.93 8.73
N SER A 86 -0.10 3.40 9.60
CA SER A 86 0.17 3.58 11.03
C SER A 86 0.40 2.26 11.76
N LEU A 87 -0.40 1.24 11.42
CA LEU A 87 -0.26 -0.09 12.00
C LEU A 87 1.10 -0.70 11.63
N MET A 88 1.45 -0.67 10.34
CA MET A 88 2.74 -1.14 9.83
C MET A 88 3.94 -0.47 10.54
N TRP A 89 3.88 0.84 10.75
CA TRP A 89 4.94 1.56 11.47
C TRP A 89 5.04 1.17 12.94
N SER A 90 3.90 0.92 13.60
CA SER A 90 3.87 0.53 15.01
C SER A 90 4.48 -0.85 15.24
N GLU A 91 4.20 -1.80 14.34
CA GLU A 91 4.79 -3.16 14.36
C GLU A 91 6.30 -3.09 14.14
N GLU A 92 6.77 -2.26 13.19
CA GLU A 92 8.18 -2.06 12.93
C GLU A 92 8.92 -1.50 14.16
N CYS A 93 8.34 -0.50 14.84
CA CYS A 93 8.90 0.05 16.08
C CYS A 93 9.01 -1.00 17.20
N GLN A 94 8.10 -1.97 17.25
CA GLN A 94 8.14 -3.07 18.22
C GLN A 94 9.19 -4.11 17.83
N ASN A 95 9.30 -4.44 16.55
CA ASN A 95 10.28 -5.39 16.03
C ASN A 95 11.73 -4.88 16.16
N GLN A 96 11.97 -3.58 15.93
CA GLN A 96 13.31 -3.00 16.09
C GLN A 96 13.80 -2.99 17.54
N LYS A 97 12.89 -2.94 18.53
CA LYS A 97 13.26 -3.10 19.95
C LYS A 97 13.70 -4.53 20.29
N GLY A 98 13.32 -5.51 19.48
CA GLY A 98 13.75 -6.92 19.60
C GLY A 98 14.98 -7.27 18.75
N ALA A 99 15.40 -6.42 17.82
CA ALA A 99 16.53 -6.66 16.93
C ALA A 99 17.86 -6.36 17.65
N ARG A 100 18.54 -7.42 18.12
CA ARG A 100 19.90 -7.33 18.67
C ARG A 100 20.91 -7.21 17.52
N TRP A 101 21.29 -5.98 17.19
CA TRP A 101 22.36 -5.73 16.22
C TRP A 101 23.67 -6.37 16.70
N VAL A 102 24.18 -7.38 15.97
CA VAL A 102 25.58 -7.80 16.11
C VAL A 102 26.40 -6.79 15.35
N THR A 103 26.97 -5.81 16.05
CA THR A 103 27.93 -4.89 15.45
C THR A 103 29.25 -5.63 15.24
N SER A 104 29.53 -6.05 14.01
CA SER A 104 30.89 -6.40 13.59
C SER A 104 31.66 -5.10 13.35
N SER A 105 32.45 -4.68 14.34
CA SER A 105 33.44 -3.63 14.19
C SER A 105 34.58 -4.13 13.30
N SER A 106 35.02 -3.32 12.34
CA SER A 106 36.32 -3.41 11.67
C SER A 106 37.00 -2.06 11.74
#